data_AF-A0A2J8W0G4-F1
#
_entry.id   AF-A0A2J8W0G4-F1
#
_cell.length_a   1.000
_cell.length_b   1.000
_cell.length_c   1.000
_cell.angle_alpha   90.00
_cell.angle_beta   90.00
_cell.angle_gamma   90.00
#
_symmetry.space_group_name_H-M   'P 1'
#
loop_
_entity.id
_entity.type
_entity.pdbx_description
1 polymer ?
#
loop_
_entity_poly.entity_id
_entity_poly.type
_entity_poly.pdbx_seq_one_letter_code
_entity_poly.pdbx_strand_id
1 'polypeptide(L)'
;MLLISETLQDGRPCPIILWDASLSPASNDTHSSVKLTWGTYQQLLKQKCWQNGRVPKPESGCTEIHHHEWSKMALFDFLLQIYNRLDSNCCGFRPRKEDACVQNGLRPKCDDQGSAALAHIIQRKHDPRHLVFIDNKGFFDRSEDNLNFKLLEGIKEFPASAVSVLKSQHLRQKLLQSLFLDKVYWE
;
A
#
# COMPACT_ATOMS: atom_id res chain seq x y z
N MET A 1 -0.31 2.25 -17.63
CA MET A 1 -0.02 3.35 -16.68
C MET A 1 0.35 4.58 -17.50
N LEU A 2 -0.61 5.47 -17.80
CA LEU A 2 -0.32 6.66 -18.59
C LEU A 2 0.13 7.78 -17.63
N LEU A 3 1.44 7.99 -17.55
CA LEU A 3 2.04 9.24 -17.11
C LEU A 3 2.09 10.14 -18.34
N ILE A 4 1.11 11.03 -18.49
CA ILE A 4 1.19 12.12 -19.47
C ILE A 4 1.60 13.37 -18.71
N SER A 5 2.74 13.94 -19.12
CA SER A 5 3.19 15.25 -18.67
C SER A 5 2.37 16.33 -19.38
N GLU A 6 1.30 16.81 -18.76
CA GLU A 6 0.72 18.09 -19.16
C GLU A 6 1.43 19.22 -18.42
N THR A 7 2.19 20.01 -19.17
CA THR A 7 2.80 21.25 -18.69
C THR A 7 1.69 22.27 -18.42
N LEU A 8 1.44 22.63 -17.17
CA LEU A 8 0.78 23.91 -16.84
C LEU A 8 1.76 25.04 -17.18
N GLN A 9 1.33 25.96 -18.06
CA GLN A 9 2.12 27.05 -18.64
C GLN A 9 2.73 28.08 -17.65
N ASP A 10 2.70 27.87 -16.33
CA ASP A 10 2.95 28.94 -15.35
C ASP A 10 3.85 28.58 -14.15
N GLY A 11 4.62 27.48 -14.21
CA GLY A 11 5.69 27.22 -13.23
C GLY A 11 5.25 27.03 -11.77
N ARG A 12 3.96 26.77 -11.50
CA ARG A 12 3.43 26.45 -10.17
C ARG A 12 3.59 24.96 -9.87
N PRO A 13 3.86 24.55 -8.60
CA PRO A 13 3.92 23.14 -8.23
C PRO A 13 2.57 22.49 -8.51
N CYS A 14 2.60 21.45 -9.36
CA CYS A 14 1.41 20.72 -9.75
C CYS A 14 0.93 19.89 -8.56
N PRO A 15 -0.27 20.13 -7.98
CA PRO A 15 -0.79 19.22 -6.97
C PRO A 15 -1.00 17.85 -7.64
N ILE A 16 -0.66 16.77 -6.94
CA ILE A 16 -0.97 15.41 -7.38
C ILE A 16 -2.51 15.30 -7.43
N ILE A 17 -3.09 15.51 -8.61
CA ILE A 17 -4.52 15.31 -8.84
C ILE A 17 -4.74 13.79 -8.86
N LEU A 18 -5.45 13.27 -7.86
CA LEU A 18 -6.11 11.98 -7.99
C LEU A 18 -7.20 12.16 -9.06
N TRP A 19 -6.92 11.75 -10.29
CA TRP A 19 -7.81 11.93 -11.46
C TRP A 19 -9.15 11.20 -11.35
N ASP A 20 -9.31 10.31 -10.36
CA ASP A 20 -10.57 9.65 -10.07
C ASP A 20 -11.34 10.44 -8.99
N ALA A 21 -12.35 11.20 -9.43
CA ALA A 21 -13.20 12.03 -8.58
C ALA A 21 -13.99 11.24 -7.52
N SER A 22 -14.09 9.91 -7.68
CA SER A 22 -14.73 9.03 -6.69
C SER A 22 -13.84 8.72 -5.49
N LEU A 23 -12.54 9.04 -5.56
CA LEU A 23 -11.61 8.86 -4.45
C LEU A 23 -11.82 9.92 -3.37
N SER A 24 -11.66 9.51 -2.11
CA SER A 24 -11.72 10.40 -0.96
C SER A 24 -10.54 11.39 -0.99
N PRO A 25 -10.73 12.65 -0.54
CA PRO A 25 -9.65 13.64 -0.50
C PRO A 25 -8.46 13.12 0.31
N ALA A 26 -7.26 13.27 -0.24
CA ALA A 26 -6.02 12.85 0.38
C ALA A 26 -5.30 14.03 1.04
N SER A 27 -4.66 13.83 2.19
CA SER A 27 -3.82 14.85 2.81
C SER A 27 -2.53 15.07 2.02
N ASN A 28 -2.00 16.29 2.03
CA ASN A 28 -0.74 16.61 1.34
C ASN A 28 0.47 15.86 1.93
N ASP A 29 0.48 15.56 3.22
CA ASP A 29 1.67 15.02 3.89
C ASP A 29 1.89 13.54 3.56
N THR A 30 0.86 12.70 3.73
CA THR A 30 0.95 11.25 3.53
C THR A 30 0.24 10.77 2.28
N HIS A 31 -0.36 11.67 1.51
CA HIS A 31 -1.20 11.35 0.35
C HIS A 31 -2.26 10.28 0.69
N SER A 32 -2.82 10.32 1.90
CA SER A 32 -3.80 9.36 2.40
C SER A 32 -5.13 10.06 2.73
N SER A 33 -6.24 9.38 2.49
CA SER A 33 -7.56 9.81 2.95
C SER A 33 -7.81 9.40 4.40
N VAL A 34 -7.10 8.37 4.88
CA VAL A 34 -7.12 7.92 6.28
C VAL A 34 -5.74 8.10 6.88
N LYS A 35 -5.65 8.92 7.93
CA LYS A 35 -4.39 9.16 8.65
C LYS A 35 -4.17 8.05 9.67
N LEU A 36 -3.13 7.25 9.46
CA LEU A 36 -2.73 6.18 10.36
C LEU A 36 -1.23 6.22 10.61
N THR A 37 -0.85 5.78 11.80
CA THR A 37 0.53 5.38 12.09
C THR A 37 0.64 3.86 12.07
N TRP A 38 1.87 3.35 11.98
CA TRP A 38 2.15 1.92 12.09
C TRP A 38 1.57 1.31 13.38
N GLY A 39 1.71 2.01 14.52
CA GLY A 39 1.16 1.56 15.80
C GLY A 39 -0.37 1.43 15.77
N THR A 40 -1.08 2.44 15.26
CA THR A 40 -2.54 2.39 15.11
C THR A 40 -2.97 1.31 14.14
N TYR A 41 -2.26 1.13 13.02
CA TYR A 41 -2.49 0.05 12.08
C TYR A 41 -2.35 -1.34 12.73
N GLN A 42 -1.29 -1.56 13.50
CA GLN A 42 -1.09 -2.82 14.25
C GLN A 42 -2.20 -3.06 15.29
N GLN A 43 -2.76 -2.01 15.89
CA GLN A 43 -3.93 -2.13 16.77
C GLN A 43 -5.20 -2.52 15.99
N LEU A 44 -5.47 -1.89 14.84
CA LEU A 44 -6.59 -2.22 13.97
C LEU A 44 -6.55 -3.68 13.49
N LEU A 45 -5.35 -4.20 13.18
CA LEU A 45 -5.17 -5.61 12.83
C LEU A 45 -5.60 -6.55 13.95
N LYS A 46 -5.31 -6.21 15.22
CA LYS A 46 -5.72 -7.01 16.38
C LYS A 46 -7.23 -6.99 16.62
N GLN A 47 -7.88 -5.86 16.32
CA GLN A 47 -9.32 -5.68 16.54
C GLN A 47 -10.19 -6.39 15.50
N LYS A 48 -9.63 -6.69 14.31
CA LYS A 48 -10.33 -7.40 13.22
C LYS A 48 -11.66 -6.76 12.84
N CYS A 49 -11.63 -5.44 12.65
CA CYS A 49 -12.79 -4.63 12.30
C CYS A 49 -13.57 -5.21 11.12
N TRP A 50 -14.90 -5.34 11.26
CA TRP A 50 -15.83 -5.82 10.23
C TRP A 50 -15.55 -7.23 9.71
N GLN A 51 -14.75 -8.04 10.43
CA GLN A 51 -14.48 -9.40 10.01
C GLN A 51 -15.78 -10.21 9.97
N ASN A 52 -16.02 -10.93 8.86
CA ASN A 52 -17.22 -11.71 8.62
C ASN A 52 -18.53 -10.90 8.76
N GLY A 53 -18.50 -9.58 8.47
CA GLY A 53 -19.66 -8.70 8.58
C GLY A 53 -20.04 -8.30 10.00
N ARG A 54 -19.23 -8.67 11.01
CA ARG A 54 -19.49 -8.30 12.41
C ARG A 54 -19.22 -6.81 12.64
N VAL A 55 -20.28 -6.07 12.97
CA VAL A 55 -20.18 -4.65 13.30
C VAL A 55 -19.30 -4.45 14.54
N PRO A 56 -18.24 -3.62 14.47
CA PRO A 56 -17.42 -3.29 15.63
C PRO A 56 -18.19 -2.57 16.72
N LYS A 57 -17.74 -2.68 17.97
CA LYS A 57 -18.31 -1.89 19.06
C LYS A 57 -17.89 -0.42 18.91
N PRO A 58 -18.73 0.56 19.26
CA PRO A 58 -18.39 1.99 19.12
C PRO A 58 -17.06 2.37 19.79
N GLU A 59 -16.75 1.79 20.94
CA GLU A 59 -15.55 2.04 21.72
C GLU A 59 -14.28 1.36 21.17
N SER A 60 -14.40 0.53 20.11
CA SER A 60 -13.27 -0.25 19.61
C SER A 60 -12.28 0.58 18.79
N GLY A 61 -12.59 1.81 18.39
CA GLY A 61 -11.67 2.63 17.56
C GLY A 61 -11.46 2.08 16.14
N CYS A 62 -12.38 1.24 15.66
CA CYS A 62 -12.34 0.72 14.30
C CYS A 62 -12.60 1.83 13.26
N THR A 63 -11.90 1.75 12.13
CA THR A 63 -12.26 2.51 10.93
C THR A 63 -13.37 1.77 10.17
N GLU A 64 -13.93 2.40 9.15
CA GLU A 64 -14.86 1.75 8.21
C GLU A 64 -14.19 0.64 7.37
N ILE A 65 -12.87 0.59 7.34
CA ILE A 65 -12.11 -0.34 6.49
C ILE A 65 -12.25 -1.76 7.03
N HIS A 66 -12.64 -2.69 6.16
CA HIS A 66 -12.74 -4.08 6.54
C HIS A 66 -11.37 -4.71 6.79
N HIS A 67 -11.28 -5.60 7.79
CA HIS A 67 -10.03 -6.26 8.17
C HIS A 67 -9.29 -6.92 7.00
N HIS A 68 -10.04 -7.54 6.08
CA HIS A 68 -9.47 -8.24 4.94
C HIS A 68 -8.82 -7.31 3.90
N GLU A 69 -9.16 -6.02 3.88
CA GLU A 69 -8.48 -5.03 3.04
C GLU A 69 -7.00 -4.89 3.41
N TRP A 70 -6.70 -4.88 4.72
CA TRP A 70 -5.33 -4.81 5.21
C TRP A 70 -4.52 -6.04 4.80
N SER A 71 -5.15 -7.21 4.80
CA SER A 71 -4.52 -8.46 4.38
C SER A 71 -4.26 -8.49 2.87
N LYS A 72 -5.20 -7.97 2.06
CA LYS A 72 -5.00 -7.81 0.61
C LYS A 72 -3.85 -6.85 0.32
N MET A 73 -3.83 -5.70 0.98
CA MET A 73 -2.81 -4.67 0.79
C MET A 73 -1.42 -5.17 1.18
N ALA A 74 -1.28 -5.77 2.36
CA ALA A 74 0.01 -6.31 2.82
C ALA A 74 0.54 -7.41 1.89
N LEU A 75 -0.33 -8.31 1.40
CA LEU A 75 0.08 -9.33 0.44
C LEU A 75 0.51 -8.72 -0.89
N PHE A 76 -0.25 -7.75 -1.40
CA PHE A 76 0.05 -7.08 -2.66
C PHE A 76 1.37 -6.32 -2.58
N ASP A 77 1.54 -5.49 -1.56
CA ASP A 77 2.76 -4.71 -1.34
C ASP A 77 3.97 -5.62 -1.11
N PHE A 78 3.81 -6.72 -0.36
CA PHE A 78 4.87 -7.70 -0.16
C PHE A 78 5.25 -8.43 -1.45
N LEU A 79 4.31 -8.84 -2.30
CA LEU A 79 4.64 -9.53 -3.55
C LEU A 79 5.34 -8.60 -4.55
N LEU A 80 4.93 -7.33 -4.61
CA LEU A 80 5.47 -6.35 -5.55
C LEU A 80 6.64 -5.54 -4.98
N GLN A 81 7.04 -5.78 -3.73
CA GLN A 81 8.06 -5.00 -3.03
C GLN A 81 7.73 -3.48 -2.96
N ILE A 82 6.47 -3.13 -2.69
CA ILE A 82 6.04 -1.74 -2.50
C ILE A 82 6.30 -1.35 -1.04
N TYR A 83 7.36 -0.58 -0.80
CA TYR A 83 7.83 -0.31 0.56
C TYR A 83 7.25 0.96 1.20
N ASN A 84 6.97 1.98 0.41
CA ASN A 84 6.66 3.33 0.88
C ASN A 84 5.30 3.45 1.58
N ARG A 85 4.38 2.49 1.39
CA ARG A 85 3.03 2.52 1.97
C ARG A 85 3.04 2.22 3.48
N LEU A 86 3.67 1.10 3.86
CA LEU A 86 3.68 0.58 5.24
C LEU A 86 5.02 0.77 5.97
N ASP A 87 6.12 0.96 5.25
CA ASP A 87 7.47 1.11 5.81
C ASP A 87 8.22 2.29 5.19
N SER A 88 7.64 3.49 5.35
CA SER A 88 8.15 4.76 4.79
C SER A 88 9.59 5.11 5.20
N ASN A 89 10.08 4.55 6.32
CA ASN A 89 11.42 4.76 6.83
C ASN A 89 12.44 3.67 6.42
N CYS A 90 12.01 2.65 5.65
CA CYS A 90 12.85 1.51 5.25
C CYS A 90 13.49 0.76 6.42
N CYS A 91 12.69 0.42 7.43
CA CYS A 91 13.17 -0.29 8.62
C CYS A 91 13.22 -1.81 8.44
N GLY A 92 12.45 -2.36 7.51
CA GLY A 92 12.32 -3.82 7.34
C GLY A 92 13.17 -4.44 6.24
N PHE A 93 13.99 -3.66 5.53
CA PHE A 93 14.89 -4.14 4.48
C PHE A 93 16.16 -3.29 4.39
N ARG A 94 17.14 -3.73 3.59
CA ARG A 94 18.34 -2.94 3.28
C ARG A 94 18.04 -2.06 2.05
N PRO A 95 17.87 -0.74 2.22
CA PRO A 95 17.58 0.14 1.08
C PRO A 95 18.82 0.41 0.24
N ARG A 96 18.60 0.68 -1.05
CA ARG A 96 19.58 1.22 -1.98
C ARG A 96 19.59 2.74 -1.89
N LYS A 97 20.59 3.39 -2.50
CA LYS A 97 20.75 4.85 -2.45
C LYS A 97 19.57 5.58 -3.06
N GLU A 98 18.97 5.02 -4.10
CA GLU A 98 17.83 5.56 -4.83
C GLU A 98 16.48 5.44 -4.10
N ASP A 99 16.41 4.69 -3.00
CA ASP A 99 15.16 4.54 -2.26
C ASP A 99 14.78 5.85 -1.54
N ALA A 100 13.51 6.23 -1.60
CA ALA A 100 13.01 7.53 -1.12
C ALA A 100 13.35 7.81 0.35
N CYS A 101 13.28 6.79 1.21
CA CYS A 101 13.65 6.90 2.62
C CYS A 101 15.13 7.27 2.85
N VAL A 102 16.02 6.90 1.93
CA VAL A 102 17.45 7.22 2.00
C VAL A 102 17.68 8.63 1.51
N GLN A 103 17.10 8.99 0.36
CA GLN A 103 17.16 10.35 -0.18
C GLN A 103 16.60 11.39 0.78
N ASN A 104 15.53 11.04 1.51
CA ASN A 104 14.88 11.92 2.48
C ASN A 104 15.48 11.83 3.91
N GLY A 105 16.52 11.02 4.13
CA GLY A 105 17.16 10.88 5.44
C GLY A 105 16.25 10.33 6.54
N LEU A 106 15.26 9.49 6.21
CA LEU A 106 14.25 8.99 7.14
C LEU A 106 14.67 7.75 7.92
N ARG A 107 15.70 7.04 7.44
CA ARG A 107 16.21 5.79 8.03
C ARG A 107 16.58 5.87 9.53
N PRO A 108 17.14 6.98 10.07
CA PRO A 108 17.44 7.08 11.50
C PRO A 108 16.21 6.97 12.43
N LYS A 109 14.98 7.01 11.91
CA LYS A 109 13.74 6.97 12.70
C LYS A 109 13.14 5.55 12.83
N CYS A 110 13.99 4.53 12.94
CA CYS A 110 13.53 3.14 13.11
C CYS A 110 13.38 2.68 14.57
N ASP A 111 13.75 3.51 15.54
CA ASP A 111 13.63 3.16 16.96
C ASP A 111 12.19 3.32 17.48
N ASP A 112 11.48 4.38 17.06
CA ASP A 112 10.05 4.58 17.34
C ASP A 112 9.23 4.34 16.07
N GLN A 113 9.03 3.07 15.74
CA GLN A 113 8.25 2.70 14.56
C GLN A 113 6.76 2.90 14.78
N GLY A 114 6.28 2.94 16.03
CA GLY A 114 4.85 3.06 16.34
C GLY A 114 4.23 4.38 15.88
N SER A 115 5.02 5.46 15.91
CA SER A 115 4.59 6.79 15.45
C SER A 115 4.77 7.02 13.94
N ALA A 116 5.46 6.13 13.23
CA ALA A 116 5.71 6.27 11.80
C ALA A 116 4.40 6.34 11.01
N ALA A 117 4.21 7.42 10.26
CA ALA A 117 3.02 7.61 9.45
C ALA A 117 2.99 6.64 8.26
N LEU A 118 1.81 6.09 7.99
CA LEU A 118 1.54 5.33 6.78
C LEU A 118 1.19 6.29 5.64
N ALA A 119 1.52 5.90 4.42
CA ALA A 119 1.28 6.70 3.22
C ALA A 119 0.32 5.98 2.26
N HIS A 120 -0.30 6.75 1.36
CA HIS A 120 -1.13 6.22 0.27
C HIS A 120 -2.26 5.27 0.72
N ILE A 121 -2.85 5.53 1.89
CA ILE A 121 -4.05 4.82 2.37
C ILE A 121 -5.28 5.55 1.84
N ILE A 122 -5.86 5.03 0.77
CA ILE A 122 -6.97 5.66 0.03
C ILE A 122 -8.24 4.83 0.07
N GLN A 123 -9.36 5.51 0.29
CA GLN A 123 -10.72 4.99 0.15
C GLN A 123 -11.46 5.70 -0.99
N ARG A 124 -12.60 5.12 -1.41
CA ARG A 124 -13.59 5.82 -2.24
C ARG A 124 -14.60 6.55 -1.35
N LYS A 125 -15.13 7.67 -1.86
CA LYS A 125 -16.17 8.47 -1.19
C LYS A 125 -17.43 7.65 -0.90
N HIS A 126 -17.84 6.85 -1.88
CA HIS A 126 -19.07 6.05 -1.82
C HIS A 126 -18.84 4.59 -1.43
N ASP A 127 -17.59 4.21 -1.16
CA ASP A 127 -17.22 2.88 -0.67
C ASP A 127 -16.01 2.98 0.27
N PRO A 128 -16.21 3.47 1.50
CA PRO A 128 -15.14 3.67 2.47
C PRO A 128 -14.63 2.36 3.07
N ARG A 129 -15.30 1.24 2.79
CA ARG A 129 -14.96 -0.07 3.38
C ARG A 129 -13.79 -0.74 2.68
N HIS A 130 -13.54 -0.37 1.42
CA HIS A 130 -12.51 -0.96 0.57
C HIS A 130 -11.37 0.03 0.30
N LEU A 131 -10.16 -0.51 0.27
CA LEU A 131 -8.96 0.26 -0.06
C LEU A 131 -8.77 0.34 -1.57
N VAL A 132 -8.23 1.47 -2.04
CA VAL A 132 -7.76 1.64 -3.41
C VAL A 132 -6.23 1.68 -3.39
N PHE A 133 -5.62 0.75 -4.13
CA PHE A 133 -4.16 0.66 -4.20
C PHE A 133 -3.64 1.62 -5.27
N ILE A 134 -3.14 2.76 -4.80
CA ILE A 134 -2.43 3.75 -5.63
C ILE A 134 -0.93 3.74 -5.31
N ASP A 135 -0.15 4.38 -6.18
CA ASP A 135 1.31 4.49 -6.06
C ASP A 135 2.01 3.12 -5.93
N ASN A 136 1.71 2.23 -6.87
CA ASN A 136 2.10 0.82 -6.83
C ASN A 136 3.49 0.58 -7.45
N LYS A 137 4.45 1.50 -7.27
CA LYS A 137 5.79 1.33 -7.82
C LYS A 137 6.51 0.17 -7.13
N GLY A 138 6.46 -1.00 -7.77
CA GLY A 138 7.13 -2.22 -7.30
C GLY A 138 8.58 -2.33 -7.75
N PHE A 139 9.32 -3.25 -7.11
CA PHE A 139 10.73 -3.53 -7.40
C PHE A 139 10.99 -5.03 -7.55
N PHE A 140 10.97 -5.51 -8.79
CA PHE A 140 11.12 -6.95 -9.11
C PHE A 140 12.57 -7.44 -9.19
N ASP A 141 13.54 -6.52 -9.15
CA ASP A 141 14.97 -6.78 -9.22
C ASP A 141 15.62 -6.89 -7.83
N ARG A 142 14.82 -6.84 -6.76
CA ARG A 142 15.28 -7.00 -5.37
C ARG A 142 15.42 -8.47 -5.06
N SER A 143 16.49 -8.81 -4.34
CA SER A 143 16.80 -10.19 -3.97
C SER A 143 15.86 -10.69 -2.87
N GLU A 144 15.55 -11.99 -2.91
CA GLU A 144 14.70 -12.68 -1.93
C GLU A 144 15.29 -12.68 -0.51
N ASP A 145 16.61 -12.51 -0.36
CA ASP A 145 17.28 -12.38 0.93
C ASP A 145 17.11 -10.99 1.57
N ASN A 146 16.48 -10.05 0.87
CA ASN A 146 16.28 -8.67 1.30
C ASN A 146 14.79 -8.25 1.28
N LEU A 147 13.88 -9.21 1.39
CA LEU A 147 12.43 -8.96 1.44
C LEU A 147 12.03 -8.23 2.71
N ASN A 148 11.07 -7.32 2.59
CA ASN A 148 10.54 -6.56 3.71
C ASN A 148 9.44 -7.34 4.48
N PHE A 149 9.84 -8.29 5.33
CA PHE A 149 8.89 -9.07 6.14
C PHE A 149 8.10 -8.25 7.18
N LYS A 150 8.57 -7.04 7.53
CA LYS A 150 7.83 -6.13 8.41
C LYS A 150 6.43 -5.83 7.86
N LEU A 151 6.27 -5.77 6.53
CA LEU A 151 4.95 -5.55 5.88
C LEU A 151 3.90 -6.59 6.29
N LEU A 152 4.34 -7.78 6.72
CA LEU A 152 3.46 -8.89 7.11
C LEU A 152 3.22 -8.96 8.62
N GLU A 153 3.85 -8.10 9.42
CA GLU A 153 3.69 -8.09 10.86
C GLU A 153 2.23 -7.84 11.25
N GLY A 154 1.71 -8.65 12.17
CA GLY A 154 0.31 -8.57 12.61
C GLY A 154 -0.70 -9.23 11.67
N ILE A 155 -0.34 -9.50 10.41
CA ILE A 155 -1.21 -10.22 9.48
C ILE A 155 -1.28 -11.70 9.88
N LYS A 156 -2.51 -12.23 10.00
CA LYS A 156 -2.76 -13.62 10.43
C LYS A 156 -3.49 -14.46 9.39
N GLU A 157 -4.06 -13.83 8.37
CA GLU A 157 -4.79 -14.51 7.30
C GLU A 157 -4.61 -13.76 5.99
N PHE A 158 -4.68 -14.49 4.88
CA PHE A 158 -4.74 -13.94 3.54
C PHE A 158 -5.96 -14.51 2.81
N PRO A 159 -6.50 -13.81 1.80
CA PRO A 159 -7.60 -14.33 1.00
C PRO A 159 -7.27 -15.71 0.42
N ALA A 160 -8.16 -16.69 0.63
CA ALA A 160 -7.93 -18.07 0.20
C ALA A 160 -7.68 -18.20 -1.32
N SER A 161 -8.37 -17.38 -2.13
CA SER A 161 -8.18 -17.33 -3.58
C SER A 161 -6.75 -16.90 -3.96
N ALA A 162 -6.21 -15.88 -3.31
CA ALA A 162 -4.84 -15.41 -3.54
C ALA A 162 -3.82 -16.49 -3.13
N VAL A 163 -4.01 -17.11 -1.96
CA VAL A 163 -3.15 -18.21 -1.50
C VAL A 163 -3.20 -19.39 -2.46
N SER A 164 -4.37 -19.73 -3.01
CA SER A 164 -4.52 -20.79 -4.00
C SER A 164 -3.72 -20.51 -5.28
N VAL A 165 -3.72 -19.26 -5.76
CA VAL A 165 -2.91 -18.87 -6.92
C VAL A 165 -1.42 -19.02 -6.63
N LEU A 166 -0.95 -18.56 -5.47
CA LEU A 166 0.45 -18.70 -5.06
C LEU A 166 0.88 -20.16 -4.96
N LYS A 167 0.07 -21.01 -4.30
CA LYS A 167 0.33 -22.45 -4.17
C LYS A 167 0.34 -23.18 -5.52
N SER A 168 -0.40 -22.69 -6.50
CA SER A 168 -0.40 -23.28 -7.84
C SER A 168 0.91 -23.04 -8.60
N GLN A 169 1.78 -22.14 -8.14
CA GLN A 169 3.01 -21.70 -8.82
C GLN A 169 2.80 -21.06 -10.21
N HIS A 170 1.55 -20.77 -10.61
CA HIS A 170 1.24 -20.15 -11.90
C HIS A 170 1.14 -18.61 -11.84
N LEU A 171 1.50 -17.97 -10.72
CA LEU A 171 1.37 -16.50 -10.58
C LEU A 171 2.10 -15.76 -11.71
N ARG A 172 3.37 -16.12 -11.97
CA ARG A 172 4.19 -15.50 -13.03
C ARG A 172 3.53 -15.65 -14.41
N GLN A 173 3.06 -16.84 -14.74
CA GLN A 173 2.40 -17.10 -16.02
C GLN A 173 1.14 -16.23 -16.18
N LYS A 174 0.30 -16.18 -15.14
CA LYS A 174 -0.93 -15.38 -15.16
C LYS A 174 -0.65 -13.88 -15.30
N LEU A 175 0.36 -13.37 -14.61
CA LEU A 175 0.78 -11.97 -14.73
C LEU A 175 1.27 -11.66 -16.15
N LEU A 176 2.13 -12.51 -16.72
CA LEU A 176 2.61 -12.33 -18.09
C LEU A 176 1.44 -12.34 -19.09
N GLN A 177 0.52 -13.30 -18.98
CA GLN A 177 -0.67 -13.35 -19.84
C GLN A 177 -1.52 -12.08 -19.75
N SER A 178 -1.69 -11.50 -18.55
CA SER A 178 -2.40 -10.23 -18.39
C SER A 178 -1.62 -9.05 -18.99
N LEU A 179 -0.30 -9.02 -18.83
CA LEU A 179 0.54 -7.95 -19.37
C LEU A 179 0.59 -7.96 -20.89
N PHE A 180 0.56 -9.14 -21.53
CA PHE A 180 0.54 -9.27 -23.00
C PHE A 180 -0.68 -8.61 -23.65
N LEU A 181 -1.75 -8.34 -22.89
CA LEU A 181 -2.92 -7.61 -23.39
C LEU A 181 -2.68 -6.09 -23.47
N ASP A 182 -1.67 -5.57 -22.76
CA ASP A 182 -1.35 -4.14 -22.76
C ASP A 182 -0.50 -3.78 -23.98
N LYS A 183 -1.18 -3.36 -25.07
CA LYS A 183 -0.51 -2.94 -26.31
C LYS A 183 0.52 -1.84 -26.09
N VAL A 184 0.28 -0.90 -25.17
CA VAL A 184 1.19 0.23 -24.92
C VAL A 184 2.53 -0.22 -24.35
N TYR A 185 2.56 -1.36 -23.67
CA TYR A 185 3.80 -1.90 -23.11
C TYR A 185 4.62 -2.70 -24.13
N TRP A 186 3.97 -3.26 -25.17
CA TRP A 186 4.60 -4.23 -26.09
C TRP A 186 4.70 -3.77 -27.55
N GLU A 187 3.93 -2.76 -27.96
CA GLU A 187 4.00 -2.10 -29.28
C GLU A 187 4.61 -0.70 -29.12
#